data_AF-A0A7Z2PZZ0-F1
#
_entry.id   AF-A0A7Z2PZZ0-F1
#
_cell.length_a   1.000
_cell.length_b   1.000
_cell.length_c   1.000
_cell.angle_alpha   90.00
_cell.angle_beta   90.00
_cell.angle_gamma   90.00
#
_symmetry.space_group_name_H-M   'P 1'
#
loop_
_entity.id
_entity.type
_entity.pdbx_description
1 polymer ?
#
loop_
_entity_poly.entity_id
_entity_poly.type
_entity_poly.pdbx_seq_one_letter_code
_entity_poly.pdbx_strand_id
1 'polypeptide(L)' 'MPNLWTGSQWKVTNKGVETIDNRYFIEKSRVYDDEGGQWTWEDQMDEKGWVDMADFRRALAFARTKWPKK' A
#
# COMPACT_ATOMS: atom_id res chain seq x y z
N MET A 1 -16.63 6.10 4.26
CA MET A 1 -16.29 4.78 4.84
C MET A 1 -15.07 4.97 5.73
N PRO A 2 -14.98 4.31 6.89
CA PRO A 2 -13.83 4.48 7.78
C PRO A 2 -12.56 3.86 7.19
N ASN A 3 -11.42 4.50 7.43
CA ASN A 3 -10.10 3.92 7.16
C ASN A 3 -9.84 2.80 8.19
N LEU A 4 -9.26 1.70 7.73
CA LEU A 4 -8.81 0.59 8.58
C LEU A 4 -7.50 0.92 9.29
N TRP A 5 -6.66 1.75 8.66
CA TRP A 5 -5.41 2.25 9.20
C TRP A 5 -5.07 3.58 8.51
N THR A 6 -4.34 4.46 9.18
CA THR A 6 -3.88 5.75 8.62
C THR A 6 -2.52 6.11 9.22
N GLY A 7 -1.58 6.43 8.34
CA GLY A 7 -0.23 6.90 8.64
C GLY A 7 -0.04 8.39 8.32
N SER A 8 1.18 8.79 7.97
CA SER A 8 1.55 10.17 7.63
C SER A 8 1.25 10.55 6.18
N GLN A 9 1.34 9.61 5.24
CA GLN A 9 1.09 9.79 3.82
C GLN A 9 0.10 8.77 3.25
N TRP A 10 0.00 7.58 3.86
CA TRP A 10 -0.80 6.46 3.39
C TRP A 10 -1.92 6.09 4.36
N LYS A 11 -2.96 5.47 3.83
CA LYS A 11 -4.09 4.91 4.57
C LYS A 11 -4.50 3.58 3.94
N VAL A 12 -5.03 2.68 4.76
CA VAL A 12 -5.64 1.43 4.30
C VAL A 12 -7.14 1.58 4.47
N THR A 13 -7.89 1.33 3.40
CA THR A 13 -9.36 1.33 3.41
C THR A 13 -9.89 -0.09 3.16
N ASN A 14 -11.20 -0.26 3.15
CA ASN A 14 -11.80 -1.53 2.73
C ASN A 14 -11.53 -1.88 1.25
N LYS A 15 -11.11 -0.91 0.43
CA LYS A 15 -10.89 -1.08 -1.01
C LYS A 15 -9.42 -1.31 -1.39
N GLY A 16 -8.48 -0.87 -0.56
CA GLY A 16 -7.05 -0.95 -0.88
C GLY A 16 -6.18 -0.02 -0.04
N VAL A 17 -4.95 0.17 -0.50
CA VAL A 17 -3.96 1.08 0.08
C VAL A 17 -3.92 2.34 -0.76
N GLU A 18 -4.24 3.50 -0.18
CA GLU A 18 -4.22 4.79 -0.88
C GLU A 18 -3.42 5.83 -0.09
N THR A 19 -2.97 6.85 -0.81
CA THR A 19 -2.41 8.06 -0.20
C THR A 19 -3.53 8.91 0.43
N ILE A 20 -3.20 9.69 1.46
CA ILE A 20 -4.16 10.55 2.18
C ILE A 20 -4.75 11.63 1.25
N ASP A 21 -3.93 12.15 0.35
CA ASP A 21 -4.32 13.12 -0.69
C ASP A 21 -4.99 12.46 -1.91
N ASN A 22 -5.16 11.13 -1.90
CA ASN A 22 -5.72 10.30 -2.98
C ASN A 22 -4.94 10.37 -4.31
N ARG A 23 -3.65 10.73 -4.28
CA ARG A 23 -2.77 10.78 -5.45
C ARG A 23 -2.49 9.40 -6.07
N TYR A 24 -2.47 8.36 -5.25
CA TYR A 24 -2.15 6.99 -5.65
C TYR A 24 -2.97 5.97 -4.88
N PHE A 25 -3.34 4.88 -5.54
CA PHE A 25 -4.18 3.81 -5.02
C PHE A 25 -3.72 2.44 -5.54
N ILE A 26 -3.53 1.49 -4.61
CA ILE A 26 -3.31 0.07 -4.86
C ILE A 26 -4.57 -0.67 -4.40
N GLU A 27 -5.23 -1.35 -5.34
CA GLU A 27 -6.43 -2.12 -5.03
C GLU A 27 -6.12 -3.29 -4.09
N LYS A 28 -7.04 -3.60 -3.18
CA LYS A 28 -6.94 -4.71 -2.22
C LYS A 28 -6.55 -6.04 -2.87
N SER A 29 -7.11 -6.37 -4.04
CA SER A 29 -6.81 -7.61 -4.77
C SER A 29 -5.37 -7.69 -5.26
N ARG A 30 -4.69 -6.53 -5.34
CA ARG A 30 -3.38 -6.38 -5.98
C ARG A 30 -2.22 -6.23 -5.00
N VAL A 31 -2.48 -6.22 -3.69
CA VAL A 31 -1.45 -6.00 -2.66
C VAL A 31 -0.36 -7.09 -2.60
N TYR A 32 -0.55 -8.20 -3.34
CA TYR A 32 0.42 -9.28 -3.54
C TYR A 32 0.77 -9.53 -5.00
N ASP A 33 0.30 -8.71 -5.95
CA ASP A 33 0.59 -8.88 -7.39
C ASP A 33 2.10 -8.80 -7.70
N ASP A 34 2.87 -8.25 -6.76
CA ASP A 34 4.30 -8.05 -6.84
C ASP A 34 5.12 -9.22 -6.24
N GLU A 35 4.48 -10.14 -5.50
CA GLU A 35 5.17 -11.30 -4.92
C GLU A 35 5.62 -12.31 -5.99
N GLY A 36 6.90 -12.64 -5.98
CA GLY A 36 7.51 -13.58 -6.94
C GLY A 36 7.98 -12.92 -8.23
N GLY A 37 7.75 -11.62 -8.40
CA GLY A 37 8.33 -10.81 -9.46
C GLY A 37 9.71 -10.25 -9.09
N GLN A 38 10.42 -9.76 -10.11
CA GLN A 38 11.67 -9.00 -9.93
C GLN A 38 11.43 -7.53 -9.52
N TRP A 39 10.18 -7.06 -9.53
CA TRP A 39 9.82 -5.66 -9.35
C TRP A 39 8.67 -5.53 -8.35
N THR A 40 9.01 -5.16 -7.11
CA THR A 40 8.06 -5.13 -5.99
C THR A 40 7.22 -3.86 -5.97
N TRP A 41 6.17 -3.83 -5.15
CA TRP A 41 5.46 -2.58 -4.86
C TRP A 41 6.38 -1.54 -4.21
N GLU A 42 7.34 -1.98 -3.39
CA GLU A 42 8.31 -1.07 -2.78
C GLU A 42 9.22 -0.45 -3.85
N ASP A 43 9.73 -1.24 -4.80
CA ASP A 43 10.57 -0.73 -5.90
C ASP A 43 9.81 0.31 -6.75
N GLN A 44 8.55 0.01 -7.09
CA GLN A 44 7.68 0.93 -7.85
C GLN A 44 7.38 2.25 -7.14
N MET A 45 7.34 2.23 -5.81
CA MET A 45 7.08 3.42 -5.01
C MET A 45 8.36 4.24 -4.80
N ASP A 46 9.50 3.57 -4.59
CA ASP A 46 10.80 4.21 -4.40
C ASP A 46 11.20 5.05 -5.63
N GLU A 47 10.95 4.52 -6.84
CA GLU A 47 11.24 5.21 -8.12
C GLU A 47 10.54 6.59 -8.24
N LYS A 48 9.42 6.80 -7.55
CA LYS A 48 8.64 8.03 -7.70
C LYS A 48 9.27 9.24 -7.02
N GLY A 49 10.18 9.05 -6.08
CA GLY A 49 10.91 10.11 -5.36
C GLY A 49 10.07 10.99 -4.42
N TRP A 50 8.73 10.92 -4.45
CA TRP A 50 7.84 11.66 -3.54
C TRP A 50 7.19 10.78 -2.46
N VAL A 51 7.38 9.46 -2.53
CA VAL A 51 6.75 8.52 -1.60
C VAL A 51 7.51 8.49 -0.28
N ASP A 52 6.80 8.65 0.83
CA ASP A 52 7.28 8.29 2.17
C ASP A 52 7.32 6.76 2.26
N MET A 53 8.49 6.19 1.93
CA MET A 53 8.69 4.74 1.89
C MET A 53 8.51 4.07 3.26
N ALA A 54 8.79 4.78 4.36
CA ALA A 54 8.61 4.23 5.70
C ALA A 54 7.11 4.12 6.05
N ASP A 55 6.31 5.10 5.66
CA ASP A 55 4.86 5.04 5.82
C ASP A 55 4.21 4.04 4.86
N PHE A 56 4.67 4.00 3.60
CA PHE A 56 4.21 3.03 2.62
C PHE A 56 4.40 1.58 3.08
N ARG A 57 5.61 1.22 3.56
CA ARG A 57 5.90 -0.13 4.08
C ARG A 57 4.97 -0.52 5.22
N ARG A 58 4.69 0.41 6.13
CA ARG A 58 3.74 0.17 7.25
C ARG A 58 2.32 -0.05 6.73
N ALA A 59 1.87 0.75 5.77
CA ALA A 59 0.57 0.60 5.14
C ALA A 59 0.43 -0.75 4.42
N LEU A 60 1.43 -1.13 3.63
CA LEU A 60 1.45 -2.39 2.89
C LEU A 60 1.48 -3.61 3.83
N ALA A 61 2.33 -3.58 4.86
CA ALA A 61 2.39 -4.64 5.87
C ALA A 61 1.05 -4.80 6.63
N PHE A 62 0.41 -3.69 7.00
CA PHE A 62 -0.92 -3.72 7.61
C PHE A 62 -1.95 -4.33 6.65
N ALA A 63 -1.96 -3.90 5.38
CA ALA A 63 -2.88 -4.39 4.37
C ALA A 63 -2.72 -5.90 4.12
N ARG A 64 -1.48 -6.40 4.02
CA ARG A 64 -1.18 -7.83 3.87
C ARG A 64 -1.61 -8.64 5.10
N THR A 65 -1.41 -8.12 6.31
CA THR A 65 -1.92 -8.76 7.54
C THR A 65 -3.46 -8.80 7.56
N LYS A 66 -4.11 -7.74 7.09
CA LYS A 66 -5.57 -7.63 7.06
C LYS A 66 -6.22 -8.51 6.00
N TRP A 67 -5.54 -8.70 4.88
CA TRP A 67 -5.97 -9.52 3.75
C TRP A 67 -4.90 -10.58 3.49
N PRO A 68 -4.84 -11.66 4.28
CA PRO A 68 -3.88 -12.71 4.05
C PRO A 68 -4.13 -13.40 2.71
N LYS A 69 -3.07 -13.90 2.09
CA LYS A 69 -3.14 -14.74 0.88
C LYS A 69 -3.99 -15.98 1.17
N LYS A 70 -4.86 -16.34 0.23
CA LYS A 70 -5.63 -17.59 0.29
C LYS A 70 -4.81 -18.75 -0.24
#